data_AF-A0AAW4BL84-F1
#
_entry.id   AF-A0AAW4BL84-F1
#
_cell.length_a   1.000
_cell.length_b   1.000
_cell.length_c   1.000
_cell.angle_alpha   90.00
_cell.angle_beta   90.00
_cell.angle_gamma   90.00
#
_symmetry.space_group_name_H-M   'P 1'
#
loop_
_entity.id
_entity.type
_entity.pdbx_description
1 polymer ?
#
loop_
_entity_poly.entity_id
_entity_poly.type
_entity_poly.pdbx_seq_one_letter_code
_entity_poly.pdbx_strand_id
1 'polypeptide(L)'
;TKGERPLTPYEKRQVVVALKQAVKPIYQKRELLSGYELALCLIAVAIQTGINTSPLLYMTTDALTDHPLKDNRKLLTVFKKRGNAKQLHNLRKSENVEVV
;
A
#
# COMPACT_ATOMS: atom_id res chain seq x y z
N THR A 1 19.87 -24.00 2.19
CA THR A 1 18.51 -24.23 1.67
C THR A 1 18.28 -23.28 0.49
N LYS A 2 17.79 -23.76 -0.67
CA LYS A 2 17.37 -22.86 -1.75
C LYS A 2 16.13 -22.11 -1.27
N GLY A 3 16.12 -20.79 -1.39
CA GLY A 3 15.00 -19.95 -0.96
C GLY A 3 13.74 -20.20 -1.77
N GLU A 4 12.65 -19.57 -1.34
CA GLU A 4 11.36 -19.62 -2.04
C GLU A 4 11.46 -19.07 -3.47
N ARG A 5 10.65 -19.64 -4.38
CA ARG A 5 10.58 -19.17 -5.75
C ARG A 5 9.67 -17.95 -5.85
N PRO A 6 10.01 -16.94 -6.66
CA PRO A 6 9.12 -15.83 -6.91
C PRO A 6 7.86 -16.31 -7.63
N LEU A 7 6.72 -15.70 -7.28
CA LEU A 7 5.45 -15.93 -7.99
C LEU A 7 5.60 -15.66 -9.50
N THR A 8 4.96 -16.50 -10.29
CA THR A 8 4.80 -16.29 -11.73
C THR A 8 3.96 -15.05 -12.01
N PRO A 9 4.04 -14.47 -13.23
CA PRO A 9 3.20 -13.34 -13.61
C PRO A 9 1.69 -13.62 -13.48
N TYR A 10 1.26 -14.86 -13.72
CA TYR A 10 -0.13 -15.27 -13.57
C TYR A 10 -0.56 -15.28 -12.10
N GLU A 11 0.21 -15.93 -11.23
CA GLU A 11 -0.07 -15.97 -9.79
C GLU A 11 -0.10 -14.57 -9.18
N LYS A 12 0.82 -13.69 -9.58
CA LYS A 12 0.79 -12.28 -9.15
C LYS A 12 -0.53 -11.60 -9.50
N ARG A 13 -1.07 -11.81 -10.71
CA ARG A 13 -2.35 -11.24 -11.12
C ARG A 13 -3.50 -11.81 -10.28
N GLN A 14 -3.50 -13.10 -10.02
CA GLN A 14 -4.51 -13.75 -9.16
C GLN A 14 -4.50 -13.17 -7.74
N VAL A 15 -3.31 -12.98 -7.16
CA VAL A 15 -3.16 -12.32 -5.85
C VAL A 15 -3.73 -10.90 -5.86
N VAL A 16 -3.46 -10.11 -6.91
CA VAL A 16 -4.01 -8.76 -7.03
C VAL A 16 -5.54 -8.77 -7.12
N VAL A 17 -6.13 -9.70 -7.87
CA VAL A 17 -7.59 -9.83 -7.99
C VAL A 17 -8.21 -10.20 -6.64
N ALA A 18 -7.67 -11.22 -5.98
CA ALA A 18 -8.15 -11.66 -4.67
C ALA A 18 -8.03 -10.54 -3.62
N LEU A 19 -6.92 -9.79 -3.64
CA LEU A 19 -6.71 -8.68 -2.73
C LEU A 19 -7.72 -7.54 -2.95
N LYS A 20 -8.01 -7.19 -4.21
CA LYS A 20 -9.04 -6.18 -4.53
C LYS A 20 -10.40 -6.59 -3.97
N GLN A 21 -10.78 -7.86 -4.14
CA GLN A 21 -12.04 -8.39 -3.60
C GLN A 21 -12.06 -8.34 -2.06
N ALA A 22 -10.94 -8.68 -1.41
CA ALA A 22 -10.83 -8.68 0.04
C ALA A 22 -10.82 -7.27 0.65
N VAL A 23 -10.26 -6.27 -0.04
CA VAL A 23 -10.24 -4.87 0.43
C VAL A 23 -11.56 -4.15 0.14
N LYS A 24 -12.32 -4.56 -0.88
CA LYS A 24 -13.61 -3.96 -1.23
C LYS A 24 -14.56 -3.74 -0.04
N PRO A 25 -14.86 -4.72 0.84
CA PRO A 25 -15.75 -4.50 1.98
C PRO A 25 -15.17 -3.53 3.03
N ILE A 26 -13.84 -3.36 3.09
CA ILE A 26 -13.18 -2.48 4.07
C ILE A 26 -13.56 -1.00 3.83
N TYR A 27 -13.77 -0.59 2.57
CA TYR A 27 -14.10 0.81 2.23
C TYR A 27 -15.41 1.31 2.85
N GLN A 28 -16.36 0.42 3.14
CA GLN A 28 -17.67 0.78 3.67
C GLN A 28 -17.77 0.49 5.19
N LYS A 29 -16.74 -0.12 5.78
CA LYS A 29 -16.71 -0.48 7.19
C LYS A 29 -16.58 0.76 8.06
N ARG A 30 -17.43 0.88 9.09
CA ARG A 30 -17.40 1.97 10.08
C ARG A 30 -16.77 1.55 11.41
N GLU A 31 -16.65 0.25 11.64
CA GLU A 31 -16.00 -0.31 12.82
C GLU A 31 -14.48 -0.29 12.69
N LEU A 32 -13.79 -0.48 13.80
CA LEU A 32 -12.34 -0.62 13.81
C LEU A 32 -11.91 -1.80 12.93
N LEU A 33 -10.80 -1.60 12.20
CA LEU A 33 -10.20 -2.65 11.41
C LEU A 33 -9.49 -3.65 12.32
N SER A 34 -9.73 -4.93 12.06
CA SER A 34 -8.95 -6.01 12.65
C SER A 34 -7.51 -5.97 12.14
N GLY A 35 -6.59 -6.63 12.88
CA GLY A 35 -5.20 -6.77 12.43
C GLY A 35 -5.07 -7.44 11.06
N TYR A 36 -5.99 -8.36 10.72
CA TYR A 36 -6.06 -8.99 9.40
C TYR A 36 -6.43 -7.99 8.30
N GLU A 37 -7.47 -7.19 8.50
CA GLU A 37 -7.90 -6.17 7.54
C GLU A 37 -6.83 -5.10 7.32
N LEU A 38 -6.15 -4.67 8.39
CA LEU A 38 -5.00 -3.78 8.30
C LEU A 38 -3.86 -4.40 7.49
N ALA A 39 -3.58 -5.69 7.67
CA ALA A 39 -2.56 -6.39 6.88
C ALA A 39 -2.93 -6.43 5.38
N LEU A 40 -4.21 -6.63 5.04
CA LEU A 40 -4.68 -6.55 3.64
C LEU A 40 -4.44 -5.16 3.06
N CYS A 41 -4.79 -4.10 3.79
CA CYS A 41 -4.52 -2.72 3.37
C CYS A 41 -3.01 -2.47 3.17
N LEU A 42 -2.17 -2.96 4.07
CA LEU A 42 -0.72 -2.82 3.98
C LEU A 42 -0.15 -3.52 2.73
N ILE A 43 -0.63 -4.73 2.43
CA ILE A 43 -0.23 -5.48 1.21
C ILE A 43 -0.69 -4.73 -0.04
N ALA A 44 -1.88 -4.12 -0.02
CA ALA A 44 -2.37 -3.33 -1.15
C ALA A 44 -1.46 -2.12 -1.42
N VAL A 45 -1.01 -1.42 -0.37
CA VAL A 45 -0.03 -0.35 -0.49
C VAL A 45 1.30 -0.88 -1.01
N ALA A 46 1.80 -2.01 -0.49
CA ALA A 46 3.05 -2.60 -0.95
C ALA A 46 3.04 -2.97 -2.44
N ILE A 47 1.95 -3.58 -2.93
CA ILE A 47 1.77 -3.92 -4.34
C ILE A 47 1.71 -2.66 -5.21
N GLN A 48 0.99 -1.63 -4.76
CA GLN A 48 0.82 -0.40 -5.54
C GLN A 48 2.09 0.46 -5.60
N THR A 49 2.91 0.44 -4.55
CA THR A 49 4.08 1.32 -4.40
C THR A 49 5.42 0.62 -4.66
N GLY A 50 5.47 -0.70 -4.58
CA GLY A 50 6.70 -1.49 -4.63
C GLY A 50 7.60 -1.33 -3.39
N ILE A 51 7.11 -0.69 -2.33
CA ILE A 51 7.87 -0.47 -1.10
C ILE A 51 7.87 -1.76 -0.27
N ASN A 52 9.03 -2.09 0.30
CA ASN A 52 9.15 -3.20 1.24
C ASN A 52 8.23 -3.00 2.47
N THR A 53 7.76 -4.10 3.06
CA THR A 53 6.84 -4.04 4.21
C THR A 53 7.45 -3.37 5.43
N SER A 54 8.76 -3.50 5.66
CA SER A 54 9.39 -2.91 6.85
C SER A 54 9.23 -1.37 6.93
N PRO A 55 9.59 -0.57 5.89
CA PRO A 55 9.26 0.87 5.89
C PRO A 55 7.77 1.19 6.01
N LEU A 56 6.90 0.37 5.42
CA LEU A 56 5.45 0.58 5.49
C LEU A 56 4.90 0.37 6.91
N LEU A 57 5.45 -0.58 7.67
CA LEU A 57 5.07 -0.81 9.07
C LEU A 57 5.46 0.34 10.01
N TYR A 58 6.42 1.18 9.59
CA TYR A 58 6.83 2.38 10.33
C TYR A 58 6.10 3.65 9.89
N MET A 59 5.09 3.54 9.03
CA MET A 59 4.28 4.69 8.64
C MET A 59 3.47 5.20 9.83
N THR A 60 3.43 6.51 9.95
CA THR A 60 2.55 7.24 10.85
C THR A 60 1.28 7.65 10.11
N THR A 61 0.27 8.12 10.84
CA THR A 61 -1.02 8.54 10.26
C THR A 61 -0.89 9.76 9.32
N ASP A 62 0.18 10.53 9.46
CA ASP A 62 0.55 11.69 8.62
C ASP A 62 1.54 11.34 7.50
N ALA A 63 1.85 10.06 7.28
CA ALA A 63 2.79 9.62 6.24
C ALA A 63 2.34 10.00 4.81
N LEU A 64 1.05 10.25 4.59
CA LEU A 64 0.49 10.65 3.30
C LEU A 64 0.10 12.13 3.33
N THR A 65 0.74 12.94 2.50
CA THR A 65 0.52 14.40 2.42
C THR A 65 0.17 14.82 0.99
N ASP A 66 -0.36 16.03 0.82
CA ASP A 66 -0.51 16.63 -0.50
C ASP A 66 0.84 16.91 -1.16
N HIS A 67 0.93 16.71 -2.47
CA HIS A 67 2.16 17.00 -3.18
C HIS A 67 2.33 18.53 -3.28
N PRO A 68 3.47 19.11 -2.86
CA PRO A 68 3.64 20.55 -2.66
C PRO A 68 3.50 21.40 -3.94
N LEU A 69 3.67 20.76 -5.11
CA LEU A 69 3.65 21.41 -6.42
C LEU A 69 2.55 20.90 -7.37
N LYS A 70 1.81 19.84 -7.02
CA LYS A 70 0.92 19.14 -7.97
C LYS A 70 -0.34 18.65 -7.27
N ASP A 71 -1.45 19.33 -7.49
CA ASP A 71 -2.71 19.06 -6.79
C ASP A 71 -3.32 17.68 -7.11
N ASN A 72 -2.93 17.09 -8.25
CA ASN A 72 -3.34 15.74 -8.64
C ASN A 72 -2.39 14.64 -8.14
N ARG A 73 -1.56 14.92 -7.13
CA ARG A 73 -0.64 13.95 -6.54
C ARG A 73 -0.63 14.04 -5.02
N LYS A 74 -0.33 12.89 -4.42
CA LYS A 74 -0.01 12.78 -3.00
C LYS A 74 1.45 12.36 -2.85
N LEU A 75 2.03 12.66 -1.71
CA LEU A 75 3.38 12.28 -1.34
C LEU A 75 3.32 11.33 -0.15
N LEU A 76 3.77 10.09 -0.36
CA LEU A 76 3.92 9.10 0.69
C LEU A 76 5.35 9.14 1.24
N THR A 77 5.50 9.45 2.52
CA THR A 77 6.77 9.49 3.24
C THR A 77 6.89 8.26 4.13
N VAL A 78 7.87 7.40 3.86
CA VAL A 78 8.15 6.21 4.68
C VAL A 78 9.52 6.32 5.33
N PHE A 79 9.71 5.64 6.46
CA PHE A 79 10.97 5.66 7.20
C PHE A 79 11.72 4.34 7.10
N LYS A 80 13.00 4.39 6.72
CA LYS A 80 13.90 3.23 6.74
C LYS A 80 14.60 3.17 8.08
N LYS A 81 14.30 2.14 8.86
CA LYS A 81 14.97 1.89 10.15
C LYS A 81 16.49 1.73 10.00
N ARG A 82 16.95 1.04 8.95
CA ARG A 82 18.38 0.94 8.63
C ARG A 82 18.83 2.20 7.91
N GLY A 83 19.73 2.96 8.53
CA GLY A 83 20.29 4.20 7.98
C GLY A 83 19.50 5.47 8.30
N ASN A 84 18.44 5.38 9.11
CA ASN A 84 17.66 6.53 9.61
C ASN A 84 17.23 7.53 8.52
N ALA A 85 16.82 7.02 7.36
CA ALA A 85 16.50 7.83 6.19
C ALA A 85 15.00 7.83 5.88
N LYS A 86 14.49 8.98 5.48
CA LYS A 86 13.15 9.11 4.88
C LYS A 86 13.20 8.75 3.40
N GLN A 87 12.16 8.10 2.91
CA GLN A 87 11.97 7.80 1.50
C GLN A 87 10.62 8.36 1.05
N LEU A 88 10.64 9.12 -0.04
CA LEU A 88 9.48 9.82 -0.57
C LEU A 88 8.99 9.13 -1.85
N HIS A 89 7.68 8.91 -1.94
CA HIS A 89 7.02 8.30 -3.08
C HIS A 89 5.88 9.17 -3.60
N ASN A 90 5.95 9.53 -4.87
CA ASN A 90 4.89 10.27 -5.55
C ASN A 90 3.76 9.31 -5.96
N LEU A 91 2.56 9.54 -5.43
CA LEU A 91 1.36 8.80 -5.77
C LEU A 91 0.46 9.68 -6.64
N ARG A 92 -0.03 9.13 -7.75
CA ARG A 92 -1.01 9.81 -8.58
C ARG A 92 -2.38 9.73 -7.88
N LYS A 93 -3.05 10.87 -7.70
CA LYS A 93 -4.44 10.91 -7.26
C LYS A 93 -5.31 10.38 -8.40
N SER A 94 -6.13 9.37 -8.14
CA SER A 94 -7.20 8.95 -9.06
C SER A 94 -8.47 9.68 -8.65
N GLU A 95 -9.05 10.47 -9.55
CA GLU A 95 -10.26 11.25 -9.27
C GLU A 95 -11.54 10.42 -9.42
N ASN A 96 -11.46 9.26 -10.10
CA ASN A 96 -12.54 8.27 -10.18
C ASN A 96 -12.08 6.97 -9.51
N VAL A 97 -12.57 6.70 -8.31
CA VAL A 97 -12.52 5.35 -7.74
C VAL A 97 -13.86 4.70 -8.09
N GLU A 98 -13.97 4.15 -9.30
CA GLU A 98 -15.02 3.18 -9.58
C GLU A 98 -14.70 1.94 -8.74
N VAL A 99 -15.44 1.77 -7.66
CA VAL A 99 -15.42 0.55 -6.85
C VAL A 99 -16.21 -0.50 -7.63
N VAL A 100 -15.58 -1.08 -8.66
CA VAL A 100 -16.16 -2.22 -9.41
C VAL A 100 -16.30 -3.43 -8.51
#